data_AF-A0A972C5Q2-F1
#
_entry.id   AF-A0A972C5Q2-F1
#
_cell.length_a   1.000
_cell.length_b   1.000
_cell.length_c   1.000
_cell.angle_alpha   90.00
_cell.angle_beta   90.00
_cell.angle_gamma   90.00
#
_symmetry.space_group_name_H-M   'P 1'
#
loop_
_entity.id
_entity.type
_entity.pdbx_description
1 polymer ?
#
loop_
_entity_poly.entity_id
_entity_poly.type
_entity_poly.pdbx_seq_one_letter_code
_entity_poly.pdbx_strand_id
1 'polypeptide(L)'
;MKKSLYFMKKGNIECKKQFFKGNRLNFFMTLLTILLYAAMNIAMAFMLKYFIESVEKLSNQLLRRGLIITGSYMLTYAVIAVYMRNYKNRYLRTALSQYKDCVFSKMLNKSISEFRGGVSSRLISAFSNDLHSIENHYLIGSLDLIRVVLAFVAAAVVMIMMNWMVGLTVTVVCIISTLFSLKYGKKLVKIVIFLP
;
A
#
# COMPACT_ATOMS: atom_id res chain seq x y z
N MET A 1 3.61 20.65 30.34
CA MET A 1 3.31 20.46 28.90
C MET A 1 4.06 19.29 28.23
N LYS A 2 5.41 19.19 28.32
CA LYS A 2 6.21 18.08 27.72
C LYS A 2 5.79 16.66 28.16
N LYS A 3 5.36 16.47 29.41
CA LYS A 3 4.94 15.16 29.96
C LYS A 3 3.64 14.67 29.29
N SER A 4 2.64 15.54 29.10
CA SER A 4 1.38 15.19 28.42
C SER A 4 1.61 14.70 26.97
N LEU A 5 2.51 15.37 26.24
CA LEU A 5 2.85 15.06 24.85
C LEU A 5 3.63 13.74 24.69
N TYR A 6 4.50 13.42 25.66
CA TYR A 6 5.26 12.15 25.68
C TYR A 6 4.35 10.94 25.93
N PHE A 7 3.36 11.07 26.81
CA PHE A 7 2.38 10.03 27.10
C PHE A 7 1.40 9.80 25.93
N MET A 8 1.00 10.86 25.22
CA MET A 8 0.16 10.76 24.02
C MET A 8 0.87 10.00 22.88
N LYS A 9 2.17 10.26 22.70
CA LYS A 9 3.03 9.54 21.74
C LYS A 9 3.19 8.06 22.10
N LYS A 10 3.37 7.73 23.39
CA LYS A 10 3.51 6.35 23.89
C LYS A 10 2.21 5.54 23.74
N GLY A 11 1.05 6.15 24.04
CA GLY A 11 -0.26 5.53 23.86
C GLY A 11 -0.59 5.18 22.40
N ASN A 12 -0.20 6.06 21.47
CA ASN A 12 -0.39 5.85 20.03
C ASN A 12 0.49 4.71 19.50
N ILE A 13 1.74 4.57 19.99
CA ILE A 13 2.64 3.46 19.60
C ILE A 13 2.09 2.10 20.05
N GLU A 14 1.48 2.02 21.24
CA GLU A 14 0.85 0.77 21.70
C GLU A 14 -0.40 0.40 20.90
N CYS A 15 -1.28 1.37 20.59
CA CYS A 15 -2.46 1.09 19.77
C CYS A 15 -2.08 0.71 18.32
N LYS A 16 -0.95 1.22 17.79
CA LYS A 16 -0.41 0.77 16.49
C LYS A 16 0.06 -0.69 16.50
N LYS A 17 0.54 -1.22 17.63
CA LYS A 17 0.88 -2.65 17.73
C LYS A 17 -0.34 -3.56 17.66
N GLN A 18 -1.53 -3.03 17.98
CA GLN A 18 -2.79 -3.76 17.93
C GLN A 18 -3.26 -4.06 16.50
N PHE A 19 -2.79 -3.32 15.47
CA PHE A 19 -3.13 -3.56 14.06
C PHE A 19 -2.91 -5.01 13.59
N PHE A 20 -1.94 -5.71 14.20
CA PHE A 20 -1.56 -7.07 13.84
C PHE A 20 -2.13 -8.14 14.78
N LYS A 21 -2.87 -7.77 15.83
CA LYS A 21 -3.40 -8.72 16.81
C LYS A 21 -4.62 -9.44 16.20
N GLY A 22 -4.47 -10.73 15.88
CA GLY A 22 -5.52 -11.54 15.23
C GLY A 22 -5.73 -11.29 13.73
N ASN A 23 -5.00 -10.35 13.13
CA ASN A 23 -5.16 -9.96 11.71
C ASN A 23 -3.94 -10.33 10.83
N ARG A 24 -2.97 -11.10 11.36
CA ARG A 24 -1.75 -11.50 10.63
C ARG A 24 -2.05 -12.34 9.39
N LEU A 25 -3.06 -13.20 9.44
CA LEU A 25 -3.46 -14.03 8.30
C LEU A 25 -3.97 -13.16 7.13
N ASN A 26 -4.84 -12.19 7.39
CA ASN A 26 -5.34 -11.29 6.35
C ASN A 26 -4.22 -10.40 5.79
N PHE A 27 -3.28 -9.98 6.64
CA PHE A 27 -2.09 -9.26 6.20
C PHE A 27 -1.25 -10.11 5.25
N PHE A 28 -0.94 -11.35 5.63
CA PHE A 28 -0.19 -12.28 4.79
C PHE A 28 -0.91 -12.59 3.47
N MET A 29 -2.22 -12.86 3.51
CA MET A 29 -3.04 -13.05 2.30
C MET A 29 -3.07 -11.81 1.41
N THR A 30 -3.06 -10.61 2.00
CA THR A 30 -2.94 -9.35 1.24
C THR A 30 -1.58 -9.27 0.55
N LEU A 31 -0.49 -9.59 1.24
CA LEU A 31 0.85 -9.62 0.63
C LEU A 31 0.95 -10.66 -0.50
N LEU A 32 0.41 -11.86 -0.29
CA LEU A 32 0.41 -12.93 -1.30
C LEU A 32 -0.38 -12.51 -2.55
N THR A 33 -1.57 -11.96 -2.38
CA THR A 33 -2.39 -11.48 -3.51
C THR A 33 -1.77 -10.28 -4.21
N ILE A 34 -1.05 -9.42 -3.50
CA ILE A 34 -0.24 -8.35 -4.11
C ILE A 34 0.87 -8.92 -5.00
N LEU A 35 1.59 -9.93 -4.52
CA LEU A 35 2.65 -10.59 -5.30
C LEU A 35 2.09 -11.27 -6.55
N LEU A 36 0.99 -12.00 -6.42
CA LEU A 36 0.29 -12.63 -7.56
C LEU A 36 -0.19 -11.58 -8.57
N TYR A 37 -0.75 -10.46 -8.09
CA TYR A 37 -1.18 -9.37 -8.96
C TYR A 37 0.00 -8.70 -9.67
N ALA A 38 1.13 -8.50 -9.00
CA ALA A 38 2.35 -7.99 -9.62
C ALA A 38 2.86 -8.94 -10.72
N ALA A 39 2.89 -10.25 -10.45
CA ALA A 39 3.25 -11.26 -11.44
C ALA A 39 2.33 -11.23 -12.66
N MET A 40 1.03 -11.04 -12.46
CA MET A 40 0.08 -10.89 -13.57
C MET A 40 0.35 -9.63 -14.41
N ASN A 41 0.63 -8.48 -13.78
CA ASN A 41 0.99 -7.27 -14.53
C ASN A 41 2.25 -7.48 -15.39
N ILE A 42 3.23 -8.24 -14.89
CA ILE A 42 4.41 -8.61 -15.66
C ILE A 42 4.03 -9.56 -16.81
N ALA A 43 3.19 -10.57 -16.55
CA ALA A 43 2.69 -11.49 -17.56
C ALA A 43 1.99 -10.77 -18.73
N MET A 44 1.33 -9.64 -18.48
CA MET A 44 0.76 -8.79 -19.53
C MET A 44 1.81 -8.32 -20.55
N ALA A 45 3.01 -7.97 -20.12
CA ALA A 45 4.09 -7.57 -21.02
C ALA A 45 4.55 -8.75 -21.90
N PHE A 46 4.60 -9.96 -21.35
CA PHE A 46 4.87 -11.18 -22.12
C PHE A 46 3.76 -11.50 -23.11
N MET A 47 2.50 -11.24 -22.76
CA MET A 47 1.36 -11.39 -23.68
C MET A 47 1.50 -10.43 -24.86
N LEU A 48 1.85 -9.17 -24.62
CA LEU A 48 2.11 -8.21 -25.69
C LEU A 48 3.25 -8.69 -26.60
N LYS A 49 4.35 -9.20 -26.02
CA LYS A 49 5.45 -9.80 -26.79
C LYS A 49 4.97 -10.96 -27.66
N TYR A 50 4.17 -11.87 -27.10
CA TYR A 50 3.60 -13.00 -27.84
C TYR A 50 2.74 -12.55 -29.02
N PHE A 51 1.94 -11.50 -28.84
CA PHE A 51 1.14 -10.93 -29.93
C PHE A 51 2.00 -10.35 -31.05
N ILE A 52 3.05 -9.59 -30.71
CA ILE A 52 3.98 -9.03 -31.70
C ILE A 52 4.59 -10.16 -32.54
N GLU A 53 5.10 -11.21 -31.90
CA GLU A 53 5.67 -12.37 -32.60
C GLU A 53 4.64 -13.13 -33.44
N SER A 54 3.37 -13.15 -33.03
CA SER A 54 2.29 -13.81 -33.78
C SER A 54 1.96 -13.10 -35.09
N VAL A 55 1.99 -11.76 -35.08
CA VAL A 55 1.73 -10.91 -36.25
C VAL A 55 2.91 -11.00 -37.22
N GLU A 56 4.13 -10.95 -36.71
CA GLU A 56 5.35 -11.09 -37.51
C GLU A 56 5.40 -12.41 -38.30
N LYS A 57 4.92 -13.50 -37.69
CA LYS A 57 4.90 -14.84 -38.31
C LYS A 57 3.70 -15.09 -39.23
N LEU A 58 2.77 -14.13 -39.40
CA LEU A 58 1.56 -14.23 -40.25
C LEU A 58 0.77 -15.56 -40.11
N SER A 59 0.72 -16.14 -38.91
CA SER A 59 0.13 -17.47 -38.70
C SER A 59 -1.19 -17.41 -37.94
N ASN A 60 -2.28 -17.78 -38.62
CA ASN A 60 -3.64 -17.78 -38.06
C ASN A 60 -3.80 -18.71 -36.85
N GLN A 61 -2.99 -19.78 -36.76
CA GLN A 61 -3.01 -20.72 -35.63
C GLN A 61 -2.41 -20.13 -34.35
N LEU A 62 -1.32 -19.36 -34.42
CA LEU A 62 -0.76 -18.67 -33.25
C LEU A 62 -1.74 -17.61 -32.74
N LEU A 63 -2.39 -16.88 -33.65
CA LEU A 63 -3.36 -15.84 -33.28
C LEU A 63 -4.56 -16.43 -32.52
N ARG A 64 -5.11 -17.57 -32.98
CA ARG A 64 -6.19 -18.26 -32.27
C ARG A 64 -5.77 -18.75 -30.89
N ARG A 65 -4.54 -19.30 -30.76
CA ARG A 65 -3.99 -19.72 -29.44
C ARG A 65 -3.80 -18.52 -28.52
N GLY A 66 -3.27 -17.41 -29.04
CA GLY A 66 -3.09 -16.16 -28.30
C GLY A 66 -4.41 -15.62 -27.74
N LEU A 67 -5.49 -15.64 -28.52
CA LEU A 67 -6.83 -15.24 -28.05
C LEU A 67 -7.32 -16.09 -26.87
N ILE A 68 -7.17 -17.42 -26.94
CA ILE A 68 -7.58 -18.33 -25.85
C ILE A 68 -6.76 -18.06 -24.58
N ILE A 69 -5.43 -17.95 -24.72
CA ILE A 69 -4.54 -17.63 -23.59
C ILE A 69 -4.93 -16.28 -22.98
N THR A 70 -5.25 -15.29 -23.81
CA THR A 70 -5.69 -13.95 -23.37
C THR A 70 -7.00 -13.99 -22.60
N GLY A 71 -7.98 -14.74 -23.09
CA GLY A 71 -9.24 -14.97 -22.37
C GLY A 71 -9.00 -15.59 -21.00
N SER A 72 -8.14 -16.63 -20.92
CA SER A 72 -7.79 -17.27 -19.64
C SER A 72 -7.03 -16.35 -18.69
N TYR A 73 -6.15 -15.51 -19.23
CA TYR A 73 -5.41 -14.50 -18.46
C TYR A 73 -6.35 -13.43 -17.89
N MET A 74 -7.30 -12.91 -18.68
CA MET A 74 -8.26 -11.92 -18.20
C MET A 74 -9.12 -12.47 -17.06
N LEU A 75 -9.58 -13.72 -17.18
CA LEU A 75 -10.41 -14.35 -16.17
C LEU A 75 -9.63 -14.56 -14.86
N THR A 76 -8.39 -15.06 -14.94
CA THR A 76 -7.52 -15.24 -13.76
C THR A 76 -7.11 -13.89 -13.14
N TYR A 77 -6.84 -12.86 -13.95
CA TYR A 77 -6.56 -11.51 -13.50
C TYR A 77 -7.73 -10.92 -12.70
N ALA A 78 -8.95 -11.04 -13.23
CA ALA A 78 -10.15 -10.55 -12.55
C ALA A 78 -10.36 -11.23 -11.20
N VAL A 79 -10.20 -12.56 -11.15
CA VAL A 79 -10.30 -13.33 -9.90
C VAL A 79 -9.27 -12.85 -8.87
N ILE A 80 -8.00 -12.73 -9.25
CA ILE A 80 -6.93 -12.25 -8.36
C ILE A 80 -7.22 -10.83 -7.89
N ALA A 81 -7.67 -9.95 -8.77
CA ALA A 81 -8.00 -8.56 -8.44
C ALA A 81 -9.13 -8.45 -7.40
N VAL A 82 -10.18 -9.29 -7.52
CA VAL A 82 -11.28 -9.35 -6.54
C VAL A 82 -10.77 -9.84 -5.19
N TYR A 83 -10.00 -10.93 -5.15
CA TYR A 83 -9.43 -11.44 -3.89
C TYR A 83 -8.52 -10.41 -3.23
N MET A 84 -7.66 -9.77 -4.01
CA MET A 84 -6.76 -8.73 -3.53
C MET A 84 -7.54 -7.56 -2.92
N ARG A 85 -8.64 -7.12 -3.54
CA ARG A 85 -9.51 -6.07 -2.99
C ARG A 85 -10.17 -6.53 -1.69
N ASN A 86 -10.67 -7.76 -1.65
CA ASN A 86 -11.36 -8.31 -0.47
C ASN A 86 -10.41 -8.44 0.74
N TYR A 87 -9.22 -9.05 0.56
CA TYR A 87 -8.26 -9.20 1.65
C TYR A 87 -7.70 -7.86 2.11
N LYS A 88 -7.36 -6.94 1.19
CA LYS A 88 -6.93 -5.58 1.54
C LYS A 88 -7.98 -4.85 2.36
N ASN A 89 -9.24 -4.86 1.91
CA ASN A 89 -10.34 -4.19 2.61
C ASN A 89 -10.62 -4.81 3.97
N ARG A 90 -10.59 -6.14 4.08
CA ARG A 90 -10.80 -6.84 5.36
C ARG A 90 -9.67 -6.58 6.35
N TYR A 91 -8.42 -6.58 5.89
CA TYR A 91 -7.27 -6.20 6.70
C TYR A 91 -7.40 -4.77 7.22
N LEU A 92 -7.68 -3.82 6.31
CA LEU A 92 -7.83 -2.40 6.65
C LEU A 92 -8.97 -2.16 7.65
N ARG A 93 -10.16 -2.71 7.40
CA ARG A 93 -11.31 -2.56 8.32
C ARG A 93 -10.99 -3.10 9.71
N THR A 94 -10.39 -4.28 9.80
CA THR A 94 -10.06 -4.91 11.08
C THR A 94 -9.00 -4.12 11.84
N ALA A 95 -7.91 -3.75 11.17
CA ALA A 95 -6.83 -2.97 11.77
C ALA A 95 -7.33 -1.59 12.23
N LEU A 96 -8.16 -0.94 11.42
CA LEU A 96 -8.73 0.36 11.75
C LEU A 96 -9.71 0.28 12.93
N SER A 97 -10.59 -0.73 12.98
CA SER A 97 -11.51 -0.93 14.12
C SER A 97 -10.74 -1.12 15.42
N GLN A 98 -9.77 -2.03 15.44
CA GLN A 98 -8.95 -2.30 16.64
C GLN A 98 -8.19 -1.06 17.13
N TYR A 99 -7.74 -0.22 16.20
CA TYR A 99 -7.10 1.04 16.52
C TYR A 99 -8.08 2.07 17.07
N LYS A 100 -9.24 2.23 16.42
CA LYS A 100 -10.32 3.09 16.92
C LYS A 100 -10.68 2.68 18.35
N ASP A 101 -10.95 1.40 18.60
CA ASP A 101 -11.32 0.88 19.92
C ASP A 101 -10.25 1.17 21.00
N CYS A 102 -8.97 0.93 20.68
CA CYS A 102 -7.86 1.22 21.60
C CYS A 102 -7.74 2.71 21.92
N VAL A 103 -7.81 3.56 20.89
CA VAL A 103 -7.62 5.00 21.06
C VAL A 103 -8.84 5.62 21.75
N PHE A 104 -10.07 5.22 21.41
CA PHE A 104 -11.27 5.64 22.11
C PHE A 104 -11.25 5.25 23.58
N SER A 105 -10.88 4.01 23.91
CA SER A 105 -10.77 3.57 25.31
C SER A 105 -9.75 4.38 26.11
N LYS A 106 -8.57 4.64 25.54
CA LYS A 106 -7.54 5.48 26.18
C LYS A 106 -7.94 6.96 26.27
N MET A 107 -8.64 7.46 25.26
CA MET A 107 -9.12 8.84 25.22
C MET A 107 -10.22 9.05 26.26
N LEU A 108 -11.23 8.17 26.33
CA LEU A 108 -12.33 8.25 27.29
C LEU A 108 -11.84 8.17 28.75
N ASN A 109 -10.91 7.26 29.04
CA ASN A 109 -10.33 7.15 30.39
C ASN A 109 -9.57 8.42 30.82
N LYS A 110 -8.94 9.13 29.86
CA LYS A 110 -8.29 10.43 30.13
C LYS A 110 -9.27 11.59 30.14
N SER A 111 -10.24 11.60 29.23
CA SER A 111 -11.18 12.69 29.04
C SER A 111 -12.14 12.76 30.22
N ILE A 112 -12.58 11.65 30.82
CA ILE A 112 -13.39 11.66 32.06
C ILE A 112 -12.66 12.40 33.20
N SER A 113 -11.33 12.36 33.24
CA SER A 113 -10.50 13.11 34.21
C SER A 113 -10.34 14.60 33.86
N GLU A 114 -10.48 15.00 32.60
CA GLU A 114 -10.27 16.38 32.09
C GLU A 114 -11.58 17.12 31.77
N PHE A 115 -12.71 16.41 31.60
CA PHE A 115 -14.02 16.95 31.22
C PHE A 115 -14.74 17.74 32.32
N ARG A 116 -14.19 17.81 33.53
CA ARG A 116 -14.66 18.76 34.56
C ARG A 116 -14.54 20.24 34.12
N GLY A 117 -13.91 20.55 32.97
CA GLY A 117 -13.62 21.92 32.50
C GLY A 117 -14.14 22.36 31.12
N GLY A 118 -15.11 21.68 30.48
CA GLY A 118 -15.97 22.30 29.44
C GLY A 118 -15.47 22.45 27.99
N VAL A 119 -14.37 21.83 27.54
CA VAL A 119 -13.83 22.00 26.16
C VAL A 119 -14.02 20.77 25.24
N SER A 120 -15.20 20.13 25.31
CA SER A 120 -15.50 18.86 24.61
C SER A 120 -15.40 18.91 23.08
N SER A 121 -15.91 19.97 22.45
CA SER A 121 -16.12 20.00 20.99
C SER A 121 -14.81 20.10 20.20
N ARG A 122 -13.87 20.96 20.60
CA ARG A 122 -12.54 21.07 19.95
C ARG A 122 -11.71 19.81 20.09
N LEU A 123 -11.82 19.11 21.22
CA LEU A 123 -11.14 17.84 21.45
C LEU A 123 -11.63 16.75 20.50
N ILE A 124 -12.96 16.65 20.31
CA ILE A 124 -13.56 15.68 19.40
C ILE A 124 -13.18 15.97 17.94
N SER A 125 -13.20 17.24 17.52
CA SER A 125 -12.81 17.62 16.15
C SER A 125 -11.33 17.35 15.86
N ALA A 126 -10.43 17.73 16.77
CA ALA A 126 -9.00 17.45 16.62
C ALA A 126 -8.72 15.94 16.57
N PHE A 127 -9.41 15.17 17.43
CA PHE A 127 -9.31 13.72 17.45
C PHE A 127 -9.80 13.06 16.16
N SER A 128 -10.96 13.48 15.63
CA SER A 128 -11.50 12.95 14.38
C SER A 128 -10.57 13.23 13.19
N ASN A 129 -9.97 14.43 13.15
CA ASN A 129 -8.98 14.79 12.12
C ASN A 129 -7.70 13.96 12.24
N ASP A 130 -7.17 13.76 13.45
CA ASP A 130 -5.99 12.93 13.68
C ASP A 130 -6.25 11.46 13.28
N LEU A 131 -7.44 10.94 13.61
CA LEU A 131 -7.85 9.59 13.26
C LEU A 131 -7.95 9.41 11.73
N HIS A 132 -8.52 10.40 11.03
CA HIS A 132 -8.61 10.40 9.58
C HIS A 132 -7.21 10.43 8.92
N SER A 133 -6.30 11.25 9.45
CA SER A 133 -4.91 11.31 8.99
C SER A 133 -4.18 9.97 9.18
N ILE A 134 -4.39 9.29 10.30
CA ILE A 134 -3.81 7.97 10.57
C ILE A 134 -4.39 6.89 9.66
N GLU A 135 -5.70 6.92 9.40
CA GLU A 135 -6.35 5.99 8.46
C GLU A 135 -5.76 6.12 7.05
N ASN A 136 -5.78 7.34 6.50
CA ASN A 136 -5.40 7.57 5.10
C ASN A 136 -3.89 7.57 4.88
N HIS A 137 -3.12 8.33 5.68
CA HIS A 137 -1.69 8.49 5.43
C HIS A 137 -0.86 7.37 6.06
N TYR A 138 -1.23 6.90 7.26
CA TYR A 138 -0.44 5.88 7.94
C TYR A 138 -0.86 4.46 7.56
N LEU A 139 -2.13 4.10 7.69
CA LEU A 139 -2.58 2.73 7.46
C LEU A 139 -2.66 2.40 5.96
N ILE A 140 -3.44 3.16 5.20
CA ILE A 140 -3.60 2.96 3.76
C ILE A 140 -2.29 3.29 3.03
N GLY A 141 -1.69 4.44 3.33
CA GLY A 141 -0.42 4.85 2.74
C GLY A 141 0.71 3.84 2.95
N SER A 142 0.91 3.32 4.16
CA SER A 142 1.98 2.33 4.39
C SER A 142 1.75 1.02 3.65
N LEU A 143 0.51 0.54 3.57
CA LEU A 143 0.19 -0.65 2.77
C LEU A 143 0.45 -0.44 1.29
N ASP A 144 0.12 0.75 0.77
CA ASP A 144 0.32 1.06 -0.63
C ASP A 144 1.81 1.19 -0.97
N LEU A 145 2.60 1.79 -0.07
CA LEU A 145 4.06 1.80 -0.18
C LEU A 145 4.65 0.38 -0.21
N ILE A 146 4.21 -0.51 0.69
CA ILE A 146 4.64 -1.92 0.68
C ILE A 146 4.29 -2.56 -0.67
N ARG A 147 3.09 -2.30 -1.18
CA ARG A 147 2.63 -2.83 -2.48
C ARG A 147 3.53 -2.38 -3.63
N VAL A 148 3.84 -1.09 -3.71
CA VAL A 148 4.69 -0.51 -4.75
C VAL A 148 6.11 -1.07 -4.65
N VAL A 149 6.68 -1.14 -3.44
CA VAL A 149 8.04 -1.69 -3.23
C VAL A 149 8.11 -3.16 -3.64
N LEU A 150 7.12 -3.98 -3.24
CA LEU A 150 7.08 -5.40 -3.63
C LEU A 150 6.95 -5.57 -5.14
N ALA A 151 6.07 -4.79 -5.78
CA ALA A 151 5.92 -4.82 -7.24
C ALA A 151 7.20 -4.40 -7.96
N PHE A 152 7.89 -3.37 -7.46
CA PHE A 152 9.16 -2.91 -8.00
C PHE A 152 10.23 -4.00 -7.90
N VAL A 153 10.39 -4.63 -6.74
CA VAL A 153 11.36 -5.73 -6.54
C VAL A 153 11.03 -6.91 -7.45
N ALA A 154 9.75 -7.32 -7.53
CA ALA A 154 9.33 -8.42 -8.39
C ALA A 154 9.64 -8.13 -9.88
N ALA A 155 9.33 -6.92 -10.35
CA ALA A 155 9.62 -6.50 -11.72
C ALA A 155 11.14 -6.46 -12.01
N ALA A 156 11.93 -5.93 -11.08
CA ALA A 156 13.38 -5.88 -11.22
C ALA A 156 13.99 -7.29 -11.32
N VAL A 157 13.57 -8.21 -10.46
CA VAL A 157 14.02 -9.61 -10.49
C VAL A 157 13.70 -10.26 -11.84
N VAL A 158 12.46 -10.15 -12.32
CA VAL A 158 12.07 -10.76 -13.61
C VAL A 158 12.85 -10.14 -14.77
N MET A 159 13.02 -8.81 -14.81
CA MET A 159 13.80 -8.17 -15.87
C MET A 159 15.26 -8.63 -15.88
N ILE A 160 15.89 -8.74 -14.71
CA ILE A 160 17.26 -9.21 -14.57
C ILE A 160 17.40 -10.67 -15.01
N MET A 161 16.42 -11.53 -14.67
CA MET A 161 16.38 -12.92 -15.12
C MET A 161 16.24 -13.05 -16.64
N MET A 162 15.49 -12.16 -17.30
CA MET A 162 15.33 -12.18 -18.75
C MET A 162 16.59 -11.71 -19.48
N ASN A 163 17.16 -10.57 -19.07
CA ASN A 163 18.37 -10.03 -19.65
C ASN A 163 19.11 -9.18 -18.60
N TRP A 164 20.24 -9.70 -18.15
CA TRP A 164 21.01 -9.08 -17.06
C TRP A 164 21.49 -7.66 -17.40
N MET A 165 21.94 -7.40 -18.63
CA MET A 165 22.46 -6.08 -19.02
C MET A 165 21.36 -5.00 -19.05
N VAL A 166 20.23 -5.31 -19.68
CA VAL A 166 19.11 -4.36 -19.77
C VAL A 166 18.45 -4.18 -18.40
N GLY A 167 18.19 -5.28 -17.69
CA GLY A 167 17.55 -5.26 -16.37
C GLY A 167 18.34 -4.44 -15.35
N LEU A 168 19.66 -4.59 -15.31
CA LEU A 168 20.50 -3.83 -14.39
C LEU A 168 20.51 -2.33 -14.70
N THR A 169 20.60 -1.97 -15.98
CA THR A 169 20.59 -0.57 -16.43
C THR A 169 19.29 0.13 -16.04
N VAL A 170 18.14 -0.48 -16.34
CA VAL A 170 16.82 0.08 -16.01
C VAL A 170 16.65 0.21 -14.49
N THR A 171 17.07 -0.82 -13.73
CA THR A 171 16.96 -0.81 -12.27
C THR A 171 17.76 0.34 -11.65
N VAL A 172 18.99 0.58 -12.12
CA VAL A 172 19.83 1.71 -11.66
C VAL A 172 19.16 3.05 -11.94
N VAL A 173 18.63 3.24 -13.15
CA VAL A 173 17.92 4.48 -13.53
C VAL A 173 16.69 4.72 -12.65
N CYS A 174 15.89 3.68 -12.37
CA CYS A 174 14.73 3.78 -11.48
C CYS A 174 15.12 4.16 -10.05
N ILE A 175 16.21 3.60 -9.52
CA ILE A 175 16.71 3.94 -8.18
C ILE A 175 17.15 5.40 -8.14
N ILE A 176 17.90 5.87 -9.14
CA ILE A 176 18.35 7.26 -9.23
C ILE A 176 17.15 8.23 -9.26
N SER A 177 16.16 7.94 -10.11
CA SER A 177 14.94 8.75 -10.21
C SER A 177 14.18 8.81 -8.86
N THR A 178 14.08 7.68 -8.17
CA THR A 178 13.42 7.60 -6.85
C THR A 178 14.18 8.39 -5.79
N LEU A 179 15.52 8.29 -5.76
CA LEU A 179 16.36 9.05 -4.84
C LEU A 179 16.26 10.56 -5.09
N PHE A 180 16.19 10.96 -6.36
CA PHE A 180 15.95 12.36 -6.73
C PHE A 180 14.59 12.82 -6.20
N SER A 181 13.52 12.08 -6.48
CA SER A 181 12.18 12.39 -5.97
C SER A 181 12.13 12.53 -4.44
N LEU A 182 12.81 11.66 -3.69
CA LEU A 182 12.89 11.73 -2.22
C LEU A 182 13.64 12.98 -1.72
N LYS A 183 14.73 13.37 -2.40
CA LYS A 183 15.55 14.54 -2.03
C LYS A 183 14.77 15.84 -2.22
N TYR A 184 14.06 15.98 -3.34
CA TYR A 184 13.29 17.20 -3.64
C TYR A 184 11.91 17.19 -2.99
N GLY A 185 11.29 16.03 -2.80
CA GLY A 185 10.01 15.90 -2.06
C GLY A 185 10.11 16.40 -0.62
N LYS A 186 11.23 16.13 0.08
CA LYS A 186 11.49 16.69 1.42
C LYS A 186 11.57 18.22 1.43
N LYS A 187 12.03 18.83 0.33
CA LYS A 187 12.11 20.29 0.19
C LYS A 187 10.72 20.91 0.02
N LEU A 188 9.83 20.25 -0.72
CA LEU A 188 8.44 20.69 -0.92
C LEU A 188 7.62 20.63 0.38
N VAL A 189 7.74 19.56 1.17
CA VAL A 189 7.06 19.46 2.47
C VAL A 189 7.50 20.58 3.42
N LYS A 190 8.79 20.97 3.37
CA LYS A 190 9.31 22.06 4.20
C LYS A 190 8.82 23.45 3.75
N ILE A 191 8.56 23.64 2.46
CA ILE A 191 8.05 24.90 1.90
C ILE A 191 6.55 25.05 2.19
N VAL A 192 5.75 23.99 2.06
CA VAL A 192 4.30 24.01 2.34
C VAL A 192 4.00 24.26 3.83
N ILE A 193 4.88 23.85 4.75
CA ILE A 193 4.75 24.14 6.19
C ILE A 193 5.12 25.60 6.54
N PHE A 194 5.77 26.33 5.63
CA PHE A 194 6.24 27.71 5.83
C PHE A 194 5.51 28.76 4.98
N LEU A 195 4.52 28.37 4.18
CA LEU A 195 3.56 29.33 3.61
C LEU A 195 2.39 29.51 4.58
N PRO A 196 2.05 30.76 4.95
CA PRO A 196 0.99 31.08 5.91
C PRO A 196 -0.41 30.68 5.43
#